data_AF-A0A9J6E2R7-F1
#
_entry.id   AF-A0A9J6E2R7-F1
#
_cell.length_a   1.000
_cell.length_b   1.000
_cell.length_c   1.000
_cell.angle_alpha   90.00
_cell.angle_beta   90.00
_cell.angle_gamma   90.00
#
_symmetry.space_group_name_H-M   'P 1'
#
loop_
_entity.id
_entity.type
_entity.pdbx_description
1 polymer ?
#
loop_
_entity_poly.entity_id
_entity_poly.type
_entity_poly.pdbx_seq_one_letter_code
_entity_poly.pdbx_strand_id
1 'polypeptide(L)'
;MATPMKMNDAASALEGQWTKRLTEYRSQYERVRKLIDVESGSDPATEPYRSKYEARRILKELLEDLNRGELGDAPRKDFIRALAKYELGVIATDTEEVSLGQEYLEECLRIVGEERYANPESRLTVVCALNQLGIVHVRRGDATKALEFLKKAEAIYAKVSASPEEVARTVNPVDLFLPDAAAEQVQEAQHEPKNPNFELANAHTLYYLAQVYENLGENAKAAMYCHSTLKKELTLDNFDSIDWSINAATLSQFFIARGDFAAGRHLLACSSHVLNEYQKKLDAETGTTPEEKAEKEDKLRHRFADVARCWAKYGLFLLIASREQLDSKNISAKPNSLGADKKPHVLIKSGGGKPYRGRHHRQTRHGFRRCPTRLSQIAEVAGRCEDLLHPQGSRYRLRRDSPGDEQALQGARFL
;
A
#
# COMPACT_ATOMS: atom_id res chain seq x y z
N MET A 1 60.24 6.81 -0.24
CA MET A 1 59.65 5.48 -0.02
C MET A 1 59.12 5.44 1.40
N ALA A 2 57.82 5.67 1.58
CA ALA A 2 57.19 5.44 2.89
C ALA A 2 57.08 3.93 3.11
N THR A 3 57.53 3.45 4.27
CA THR A 3 57.59 2.03 4.63
C THR A 3 56.17 1.43 4.77
N PRO A 4 55.92 0.20 4.29
CA PRO A 4 54.60 -0.43 4.28
C PRO A 4 53.92 -0.56 5.66
N MET A 5 54.68 -0.59 6.76
CA MET A 5 54.13 -0.61 8.13
C MET A 5 53.32 0.66 8.48
N LYS A 6 53.79 1.86 8.12
CA LYS A 6 53.10 3.13 8.47
C LYS A 6 51.80 3.34 7.70
N MET A 7 51.67 2.73 6.51
CA MET A 7 50.44 2.79 5.71
C MET A 7 49.33 1.92 6.31
N ASN A 8 49.69 0.79 6.93
CA ASN A 8 48.72 -0.12 7.56
C ASN A 8 48.10 0.48 8.83
N ASP A 9 48.91 1.17 9.65
CA ASP A 9 48.43 1.83 10.88
C ASP A 9 47.47 3.00 10.58
N ALA A 10 47.73 3.75 9.50
CA ALA A 10 46.87 4.86 9.09
C ALA A 10 45.52 4.39 8.54
N ALA A 11 45.49 3.30 7.77
CA ALA A 11 44.26 2.71 7.27
C ALA A 11 43.39 2.18 8.42
N SER A 12 43.99 1.47 9.38
CA SER A 12 43.29 0.97 10.57
C SER A 12 42.73 2.10 11.44
N ALA A 13 43.45 3.22 11.57
CA ALA A 13 42.96 4.40 12.28
C ALA A 13 41.76 5.07 11.60
N LEU A 14 41.74 5.14 10.26
CA LEU A 14 40.61 5.67 9.49
C LEU A 14 39.38 4.76 9.57
N GLU A 15 39.58 3.44 9.52
CA GLU A 15 38.53 2.44 9.70
C GLU A 15 37.89 2.52 11.10
N GLY A 16 38.71 2.68 12.15
CA GLY A 16 38.23 2.89 13.51
C GLY A 16 37.42 4.20 13.66
N GLN A 17 37.83 5.28 12.99
CA GLN A 17 37.08 6.54 12.96
C GLN A 17 35.74 6.39 12.24
N TRP A 18 35.70 5.69 11.10
CA TRP A 18 34.46 5.43 10.37
C TRP A 18 33.48 4.60 11.19
N THR A 19 33.96 3.53 11.83
CA THR A 19 33.18 2.68 12.74
C THR A 19 32.53 3.47 13.86
N LYS A 20 33.29 4.41 14.46
CA LYS A 20 32.74 5.32 15.48
C LYS A 20 31.65 6.23 14.90
N ARG A 21 31.87 6.81 13.71
CA ARG A 21 30.87 7.65 13.02
C ARG A 21 29.60 6.88 12.67
N LEU A 22 29.72 5.64 12.20
CA LEU A 22 28.57 4.76 11.95
C LEU A 22 27.71 4.57 13.20
N THR A 23 28.35 4.39 14.36
CA THR A 23 27.65 4.26 15.65
C THR A 23 26.91 5.56 16.02
N GLU A 24 27.52 6.72 15.81
CA GLU A 24 26.90 8.03 16.01
C GLU A 24 25.69 8.23 15.08
N TYR A 25 25.85 7.94 13.79
CA TYR A 25 24.79 8.03 12.80
C TYR A 25 23.64 7.06 13.07
N ARG A 26 23.95 5.85 13.56
CA ARG A 26 22.94 4.88 13.98
C ARG A 26 22.05 5.46 15.08
N SER A 27 22.66 6.02 16.13
CA SER A 27 21.94 6.63 17.25
C SER A 27 21.05 7.80 16.78
N GLN A 28 21.56 8.63 15.88
CA GLN A 28 20.77 9.70 15.26
C GLN A 28 19.58 9.15 14.45
N TYR A 29 19.81 8.11 13.66
CA TYR A 29 18.77 7.47 12.85
C TYR A 29 17.70 6.78 13.71
N GLU A 30 18.09 6.07 14.77
CA GLU A 30 17.17 5.48 15.74
C GLU A 30 16.34 6.57 16.45
N ARG A 31 16.93 7.73 16.76
CA ARG A 31 16.19 8.89 17.28
C ARG A 31 15.17 9.41 16.26
N VAL A 32 15.55 9.50 14.99
CA VAL A 32 14.65 9.88 13.88
C VAL A 32 13.47 8.92 13.78
N ARG A 33 13.71 7.60 13.81
CA ARG A 33 12.64 6.59 13.79
C ARG A 33 11.71 6.74 14.98
N LYS A 34 12.25 6.90 16.20
CA LYS A 34 11.42 7.15 17.39
C LYS A 34 10.54 8.40 17.26
N LEU A 35 11.08 9.49 16.71
CA LEU A 35 10.31 10.72 16.45
C LEU A 35 9.16 10.49 15.48
N ILE A 36 9.42 9.78 14.37
CA ILE A 36 8.44 9.55 13.31
C ILE A 36 7.39 8.53 13.75
N ASP A 37 7.81 7.39 14.27
CA ASP A 37 6.95 6.21 14.46
C ASP A 37 6.19 6.24 15.78
N VAL A 38 6.73 6.91 16.80
CA VAL A 38 6.17 6.90 18.16
C VAL A 38 5.71 8.30 18.58
N GLU A 39 6.60 9.29 18.56
CA GLU A 39 6.33 10.61 19.15
C GLU A 39 5.36 11.45 18.30
N SER A 40 5.34 11.27 16.98
CA SER A 40 4.50 12.06 16.08
C SER A 40 3.00 11.89 16.32
N GLY A 41 2.56 10.74 16.84
CA GLY A 41 1.17 10.50 17.21
C GLY A 41 0.71 11.30 18.43
N SER A 42 1.64 11.88 19.19
CA SER A 42 1.39 12.68 20.39
C SER A 42 1.72 14.16 20.19
N ASP A 43 1.94 14.61 18.95
CA ASP A 43 2.25 16.00 18.66
C ASP A 43 1.08 16.93 19.08
N PRO A 44 1.34 18.05 19.80
CA PRO A 44 0.29 18.97 20.20
C PRO A 44 -0.45 19.55 18.99
N ALA A 45 -1.77 19.71 19.09
CA ALA A 45 -2.56 20.35 18.03
C ALA A 45 -2.11 21.78 17.69
N THR A 46 -1.46 22.48 18.64
CA THR A 46 -0.88 23.81 18.45
C THR A 46 0.43 23.79 17.65
N GLU A 47 1.10 22.65 17.56
CA GLU A 47 2.38 22.44 16.86
C GLU A 47 2.31 21.16 16.02
N PRO A 48 1.51 21.15 14.94
CA PRO A 48 1.36 19.95 14.11
C PRO A 48 2.70 19.54 13.49
N TYR A 49 2.96 18.23 13.47
CA TYR A 49 4.16 17.60 12.90
C TYR A 49 5.48 18.00 13.58
N ARG A 50 5.45 18.51 14.81
CA ARG A 50 6.63 18.90 15.60
C ARG A 50 7.72 17.82 15.56
N SER A 51 7.36 16.58 15.87
CA SER A 51 8.29 15.46 15.88
C SER A 51 8.92 15.20 14.50
N LYS A 52 8.15 15.35 13.42
CA LYS A 52 8.65 15.17 12.04
C LYS A 52 9.58 16.30 11.61
N TYR A 53 9.33 17.54 12.03
CA TYR A 53 10.26 18.66 11.77
C TYR A 53 11.58 18.48 12.53
N GLU A 54 11.54 17.96 13.74
CA GLU A 54 12.76 17.63 14.50
C GLU A 54 13.54 16.48 13.85
N ALA A 55 12.85 15.43 13.41
CA ALA A 55 13.46 14.35 12.63
C ALA A 55 14.15 14.88 11.36
N ARG A 56 13.49 15.80 10.65
CA ARG A 56 14.05 16.48 9.46
C ARG A 56 15.34 17.24 9.79
N ARG A 57 15.40 17.92 10.94
CA ARG A 57 16.61 18.64 11.38
C ARG A 57 17.77 17.68 11.57
N ILE A 58 17.57 16.59 12.31
CA ILE A 58 18.60 15.56 12.56
C ILE A 58 19.10 14.95 11.25
N LEU A 59 18.20 14.61 10.31
CA LEU A 59 18.57 14.05 9.00
C LEU A 59 19.41 15.03 8.16
N LYS A 60 19.11 16.34 8.22
CA LYS A 60 19.90 17.35 7.52
C LYS A 60 21.30 17.48 8.11
N GLU A 61 21.42 17.48 9.44
CA GLU A 61 22.72 17.52 10.12
C GLU A 61 23.58 16.28 9.80
N LEU A 62 22.96 15.10 9.80
CA LEU A 62 23.60 13.85 9.39
C LEU A 62 24.11 13.94 7.94
N LEU A 63 23.30 14.44 7.00
CA LEU A 63 23.70 14.62 5.61
C LEU A 63 24.84 15.62 5.44
N GLU A 64 24.82 16.72 6.19
CA GLU A 64 25.90 17.70 6.18
C GLU A 64 27.22 17.07 6.65
N ASP A 65 27.19 16.29 7.72
CA ASP A 65 28.38 15.60 8.23
C ASP A 65 28.92 14.57 7.24
N LEU A 66 28.03 13.77 6.64
CA LEU A 66 28.39 12.83 5.56
C LEU A 66 28.99 13.56 4.35
N ASN A 67 28.44 14.70 3.94
CA ASN A 67 28.96 15.44 2.79
C ASN A 67 30.33 16.10 3.06
N ARG A 68 30.63 16.46 4.31
CA ARG A 68 31.93 17.05 4.71
C ARG A 68 33.04 16.01 4.90
N GLY A 69 32.72 14.82 5.40
CA GLY A 69 33.72 13.82 5.75
C GLY A 69 34.34 13.13 4.54
N GLU A 70 35.67 13.03 4.47
CA GLU A 70 36.36 12.15 3.51
C GLU A 70 36.41 10.68 3.99
N LEU A 71 35.96 10.43 5.22
CA LEU A 71 35.90 9.11 5.85
C LEU A 71 34.74 8.27 5.31
N GLY A 72 35.00 6.96 5.18
CA GLY A 72 33.99 5.92 4.92
C GLY A 72 34.13 5.26 3.56
N ASP A 73 33.51 4.09 3.44
CA ASP A 73 33.36 3.39 2.16
C ASP A 73 32.38 4.13 1.24
N ALA A 74 32.78 4.38 -0.02
CA ALA A 74 32.04 5.26 -0.92
C ALA A 74 30.63 4.73 -1.26
N PRO A 75 30.43 3.45 -1.63
CA PRO A 75 29.09 2.86 -1.79
C PRO A 75 28.21 2.96 -0.56
N ARG A 76 28.70 2.51 0.60
CA ARG A 76 27.91 2.51 1.83
C ARG A 76 27.50 3.92 2.26
N LYS A 77 28.42 4.87 2.17
CA LYS A 77 28.17 6.28 2.43
C LYS A 77 27.08 6.84 1.52
N ASP A 78 27.08 6.50 0.24
CA ASP A 78 26.01 6.89 -0.69
C ASP A 78 24.66 6.29 -0.29
N PHE A 79 24.62 5.03 0.13
CA PHE A 79 23.37 4.40 0.56
C PHE A 79 22.80 5.05 1.83
N ILE A 80 23.64 5.44 2.79
CA ILE A 80 23.19 6.19 3.98
C ILE A 80 22.64 7.56 3.55
N ARG A 81 23.31 8.26 2.63
CA ARG A 81 22.82 9.55 2.10
C ARG A 81 21.49 9.38 1.38
N ALA A 82 21.33 8.33 0.58
CA ALA A 82 20.09 8.01 -0.10
C ALA A 82 18.96 7.72 0.89
N LEU A 83 19.22 6.92 1.93
CA LEU A 83 18.26 6.66 3.00
C LEU A 83 17.81 7.94 3.71
N ALA A 84 18.75 8.83 4.07
CA ALA A 84 18.39 10.10 4.68
C ALA A 84 17.54 10.98 3.74
N LYS A 85 17.84 10.99 2.44
CA LYS A 85 17.02 11.69 1.43
C LYS A 85 15.64 11.07 1.28
N TYR A 86 15.54 9.75 1.29
CA TYR A 86 14.25 9.05 1.30
C TYR A 86 13.38 9.49 2.49
N GLU A 87 13.93 9.45 3.70
CA GLU A 87 13.21 9.85 4.92
C GLU A 87 12.79 11.33 4.89
N LEU A 88 13.67 12.22 4.43
CA LEU A 88 13.32 13.62 4.20
C LEU A 88 12.17 13.77 3.20
N GLY A 89 12.16 12.96 2.14
CA GLY A 89 11.12 12.95 1.12
C GLY A 89 9.76 12.50 1.66
N VAL A 90 9.74 11.47 2.50
CA VAL A 90 8.54 11.02 3.23
C VAL A 90 8.04 12.10 4.16
N ILE A 91 8.91 12.66 5.01
CA ILE A 91 8.55 13.74 5.94
C ILE A 91 7.99 14.96 5.21
N ALA A 92 8.61 15.39 4.10
CA ALA A 92 8.12 16.51 3.33
C ALA A 92 6.74 16.22 2.70
N THR A 93 6.53 15.01 2.17
CA THR A 93 5.21 14.61 1.63
C THR A 93 4.14 14.57 2.73
N ASP A 94 4.52 14.17 3.94
CA ASP A 94 3.64 14.09 5.12
C ASP A 94 3.23 15.42 5.70
N THR A 95 4.11 16.41 5.56
CA THR A 95 3.92 17.79 6.01
C THR A 95 3.38 18.68 4.88
N GLU A 96 2.78 18.05 3.87
CA GLU A 96 2.13 18.68 2.71
C GLU A 96 3.07 19.46 1.78
N GLU A 97 4.39 19.35 1.95
CA GLU A 97 5.43 19.88 1.07
C GLU A 97 5.72 18.90 -0.09
N VAL A 98 4.67 18.50 -0.82
CA VAL A 98 4.72 17.38 -1.80
C VAL A 98 5.78 17.58 -2.90
N SER A 99 6.00 18.81 -3.36
CA SER A 99 7.04 19.09 -4.38
C SER A 99 8.45 18.85 -3.85
N LEU A 100 8.73 19.34 -2.64
CA LEU A 100 10.02 19.12 -1.98
C LEU A 100 10.21 17.63 -1.65
N GLY A 101 9.13 16.96 -1.24
CA GLY A 101 9.12 15.52 -1.02
C GLY A 101 9.53 14.75 -2.27
N GLN A 102 8.96 15.09 -3.42
CA GLN A 102 9.36 14.50 -4.69
C GLN A 102 10.84 14.75 -5.03
N GLU A 103 11.33 15.98 -4.87
CA GLU A 103 12.73 16.32 -5.14
C GLU A 103 13.68 15.46 -4.30
N TYR A 104 13.41 15.29 -3.01
CA TYR A 104 14.22 14.43 -2.15
C TYR A 104 14.16 12.95 -2.52
N LEU A 105 12.98 12.45 -2.91
CA LEU A 105 12.83 11.05 -3.35
C LEU A 105 13.56 10.78 -4.68
N GLU A 106 13.48 11.71 -5.63
CA GLU A 106 14.23 11.63 -6.89
C GLU A 106 15.75 11.74 -6.63
N GLU A 107 16.16 12.58 -5.67
CA GLU A 107 17.55 12.68 -5.25
C GLU A 107 18.07 11.38 -4.61
N CYS A 108 17.26 10.73 -3.76
CA CYS A 108 17.57 9.40 -3.22
C CYS A 108 17.89 8.41 -4.35
N LEU A 109 17.01 8.32 -5.34
CA LEU A 109 17.19 7.44 -6.50
C LEU A 109 18.43 7.79 -7.33
N ARG A 110 18.72 9.10 -7.48
CA ARG A 110 19.90 9.61 -8.20
C ARG A 110 21.21 9.29 -7.47
N ILE A 111 21.23 9.37 -6.14
CA ILE A 111 22.42 9.04 -5.33
C ILE A 111 22.74 7.56 -5.47
N VAL A 112 21.72 6.68 -5.42
CA VAL A 112 21.95 5.24 -5.61
C VAL A 112 22.40 4.93 -7.03
N GLY A 113 21.75 5.48 -8.05
CA GLY A 113 22.01 5.12 -9.46
C GLY A 113 21.35 3.79 -9.84
N GLU A 114 20.77 3.71 -11.05
CA GLU A 114 19.96 2.57 -11.48
C GLU A 114 20.74 1.25 -11.49
N GLU A 115 22.05 1.29 -11.72
CA GLU A 115 22.95 0.13 -11.72
C GLU A 115 23.10 -0.51 -10.33
N ARG A 116 22.86 0.25 -9.25
CA ARG A 116 22.93 -0.22 -7.87
C ARG A 116 21.56 -0.49 -7.25
N TYR A 117 20.45 -0.40 -8.00
CA TYR A 117 19.10 -0.62 -7.45
C TYR A 117 18.86 -2.03 -6.90
N ALA A 118 19.57 -3.02 -7.42
CA ALA A 118 19.47 -4.40 -6.94
C ALA A 118 20.46 -4.71 -5.81
N ASN A 119 21.32 -3.77 -5.42
CA ASN A 119 22.31 -3.98 -4.38
C ASN A 119 21.62 -4.30 -3.03
N PRO A 120 22.11 -5.31 -2.28
CA PRO A 120 21.62 -5.68 -0.95
C PRO A 120 21.27 -4.54 0.01
N GLU A 121 22.12 -3.53 0.06
CA GLU A 121 22.08 -2.41 1.01
C GLU A 121 21.13 -1.28 0.57
N SER A 122 20.83 -1.18 -0.73
CA SER A 122 20.05 -0.06 -1.29
C SER A 122 18.64 -0.45 -1.70
N ARG A 123 18.42 -1.72 -2.09
CA ARG A 123 17.20 -2.17 -2.79
C ARG A 123 15.91 -1.91 -2.01
N LEU A 124 15.93 -2.04 -0.68
CA LEU A 124 14.77 -1.73 0.15
C LEU A 124 14.42 -0.24 0.07
N THR A 125 15.41 0.63 0.31
CA THR A 125 15.27 2.10 0.20
C THR A 125 14.78 2.51 -1.20
N VAL A 126 15.33 1.91 -2.26
CA VAL A 126 14.92 2.18 -3.64
C VAL A 126 13.46 1.79 -3.88
N VAL A 127 13.04 0.58 -3.51
CA VAL A 127 11.65 0.13 -3.64
C VAL A 127 10.71 1.07 -2.87
N CYS A 128 11.07 1.44 -1.65
CA CYS A 128 10.31 2.39 -0.84
C CYS A 128 10.22 3.78 -1.49
N ALA A 129 11.31 4.31 -2.06
CA ALA A 129 11.32 5.60 -2.74
C ALA A 129 10.45 5.58 -4.02
N LEU A 130 10.55 4.51 -4.82
CA LEU A 130 9.72 4.31 -6.01
C LEU A 130 8.22 4.22 -5.66
N ASN A 131 7.89 3.53 -4.57
CA ASN A 131 6.51 3.48 -4.07
C ASN A 131 6.01 4.88 -3.69
N GLN A 132 6.79 5.66 -2.95
CA GLN A 132 6.41 7.04 -2.58
C GLN A 132 6.23 7.95 -3.80
N LEU A 133 7.11 7.85 -4.81
CA LEU A 133 6.94 8.57 -6.07
C LEU A 133 5.67 8.15 -6.81
N GLY A 134 5.36 6.84 -6.82
CA GLY A 134 4.08 6.33 -7.32
C GLY A 134 2.89 7.00 -6.66
N ILE A 135 2.89 7.11 -5.32
CA ILE A 135 1.85 7.77 -4.53
C ILE A 135 1.72 9.25 -4.91
N VAL A 136 2.85 9.97 -4.96
CA VAL A 136 2.89 11.39 -5.32
C VAL A 136 2.24 11.63 -6.70
N HIS A 137 2.57 10.78 -7.68
CA HIS A 137 2.02 10.90 -9.04
C HIS A 137 0.53 10.52 -9.11
N VAL A 138 0.08 9.50 -8.37
CA VAL A 138 -1.35 9.19 -8.23
C VAL A 138 -2.12 10.38 -7.67
N ARG A 139 -1.61 11.02 -6.60
CA ARG A 139 -2.25 12.19 -5.98
C ARG A 139 -2.35 13.38 -6.92
N ARG A 140 -1.42 13.50 -7.88
CA ARG A 140 -1.42 14.53 -8.92
C ARG A 140 -2.26 14.17 -10.17
N GLY A 141 -2.86 12.98 -10.20
CA GLY A 141 -3.65 12.50 -11.34
C GLY A 141 -2.83 11.97 -12.51
N ASP A 142 -1.53 11.76 -12.33
CA ASP A 142 -0.63 11.19 -13.35
C ASP A 142 -0.45 9.68 -13.12
N ALA A 143 -1.49 8.91 -13.46
CA ALA A 143 -1.49 7.47 -13.27
C ALA A 143 -0.43 6.75 -14.13
N THR A 144 -0.10 7.28 -15.30
CA THR A 144 0.91 6.70 -16.19
C THR A 144 2.30 6.79 -15.57
N LYS A 145 2.71 7.96 -15.08
CA LYS A 145 4.01 8.11 -14.43
C LYS A 145 4.08 7.35 -13.10
N ALA A 146 2.97 7.30 -12.36
CA ALA A 146 2.89 6.45 -11.18
C ALA A 146 3.12 4.96 -11.51
N LEU A 147 2.54 4.48 -12.62
CA LEU A 147 2.72 3.10 -13.07
C LEU A 147 4.19 2.80 -13.37
N GLU A 148 4.91 3.71 -14.01
CA GLU A 148 6.34 3.53 -14.32
C GLU A 148 7.17 3.29 -13.06
N PHE A 149 7.00 4.13 -12.02
CA PHE A 149 7.73 3.98 -10.77
C PHE A 149 7.37 2.68 -10.04
N LEU A 150 6.09 2.36 -9.93
CA LEU A 150 5.64 1.15 -9.24
C LEU A 150 6.03 -0.13 -9.99
N LYS A 151 6.08 -0.10 -11.32
CA LYS A 151 6.57 -1.23 -12.14
C LYS A 151 8.07 -1.43 -11.99
N LYS A 152 8.86 -0.36 -11.84
CA LYS A 152 10.28 -0.48 -11.48
C LYS A 152 10.43 -1.15 -10.10
N ALA A 153 9.62 -0.75 -9.11
CA ALA A 153 9.64 -1.36 -7.78
C ALA A 153 9.27 -2.86 -7.81
N GLU A 154 8.21 -3.22 -8.54
CA GLU A 154 7.79 -4.61 -8.75
C GLU A 154 8.89 -5.44 -9.42
N ALA A 155 9.57 -4.89 -10.43
CA ALA A 155 10.66 -5.59 -11.13
C ALA A 155 11.87 -5.88 -10.23
N ILE A 156 12.25 -4.93 -9.36
CA ILE A 156 13.32 -5.14 -8.38
C ILE A 156 12.93 -6.27 -7.43
N TYR A 157 11.72 -6.22 -6.87
CA TYR A 157 11.24 -7.28 -5.98
C TYR A 157 11.20 -8.64 -6.68
N ALA A 158 10.68 -8.72 -7.90
CA ALA A 158 10.61 -9.96 -8.68
C ALA A 158 12.01 -10.58 -8.89
N LYS A 159 13.02 -9.75 -9.19
CA LYS A 159 14.41 -10.21 -9.35
C LYS A 159 14.99 -10.77 -8.05
N VAL A 160 14.74 -10.11 -6.92
CA VAL A 160 15.25 -10.53 -5.59
C VAL A 160 14.53 -11.79 -5.11
N SER A 161 13.20 -11.82 -5.23
CA SER A 161 12.37 -12.95 -4.80
C SER A 161 12.56 -14.23 -5.63
N ALA A 162 13.22 -14.15 -6.79
CA ALA A 162 13.56 -15.31 -7.61
C ALA A 162 14.68 -16.18 -7.02
N SER A 163 15.46 -15.68 -6.05
CA SER A 163 16.54 -16.42 -5.39
C SER A 163 16.43 -16.31 -3.87
N PRO A 164 16.29 -17.43 -3.13
CA PRO A 164 16.31 -17.41 -1.65
C PRO A 164 17.57 -16.74 -1.07
N GLU A 165 18.72 -16.87 -1.75
CA GLU A 165 19.99 -16.25 -1.35
C GLU A 165 19.97 -14.72 -1.52
N GLU A 166 19.26 -14.21 -2.53
CA GLU A 166 19.07 -12.76 -2.70
C GLU A 166 18.11 -12.21 -1.65
N VAL A 167 17.04 -12.94 -1.33
CA VAL A 167 16.10 -12.57 -0.26
C VAL A 167 16.81 -12.56 1.11
N ALA A 168 17.62 -13.58 1.42
CA ALA A 168 18.38 -13.62 2.67
C ALA A 168 19.38 -12.47 2.82
N ARG A 169 19.84 -11.88 1.71
CA ARG A 169 20.73 -10.72 1.71
C ARG A 169 20.02 -9.38 1.86
N THR A 170 18.72 -9.33 2.13
CA THR A 170 17.99 -8.05 2.21
C THR A 170 18.28 -7.35 3.53
N VAL A 171 18.88 -6.15 3.44
CA VAL A 171 19.35 -5.40 4.63
C VAL A 171 18.28 -4.42 5.10
N ASN A 172 18.06 -4.34 6.42
CA ASN A 172 17.19 -3.31 7.00
C ASN A 172 17.91 -1.96 7.02
N PRO A 173 17.16 -0.83 6.95
CA PRO A 173 17.78 0.50 6.90
C PRO A 173 18.68 0.79 8.10
N VAL A 174 18.34 0.30 9.30
CA VAL A 174 19.14 0.50 10.52
C VAL A 174 20.44 -0.32 10.52
N ASP A 175 20.48 -1.45 9.81
CA ASP A 175 21.65 -2.32 9.74
C ASP A 175 22.73 -1.73 8.82
N LEU A 176 22.35 -0.79 7.95
CA LEU A 176 23.27 0.00 7.15
C LEU A 176 24.25 0.83 7.99
N PHE A 177 24.03 0.95 9.30
CA PHE A 177 24.92 1.62 10.24
C PHE A 177 25.77 0.66 11.11
N LEU A 178 25.70 -0.67 10.89
CA LEU A 178 26.52 -1.64 11.64
C LEU A 178 27.95 -1.76 11.11
N PRO A 179 28.99 -1.80 11.94
CA PRO A 179 30.32 -2.19 11.47
C PRO A 179 30.28 -3.56 10.75
N ASP A 180 31.12 -3.78 9.74
CA ASP A 180 31.01 -4.94 8.84
C ASP A 180 30.98 -6.28 9.61
N ALA A 181 31.86 -6.44 10.61
CA ALA A 181 31.87 -7.62 11.47
C ALA A 181 30.54 -7.86 12.23
N ALA A 182 29.82 -6.79 12.61
CA ALA A 182 28.52 -6.91 13.26
C ALA A 182 27.40 -7.15 12.24
N ALA A 183 27.52 -6.61 11.02
CA ALA A 183 26.57 -6.88 9.94
C ALA A 183 26.61 -8.36 9.51
N GLU A 184 27.80 -8.95 9.42
CA GLU A 184 28.00 -10.38 9.13
C GLU A 184 27.34 -11.26 10.20
N GLN A 185 27.51 -10.95 11.49
CA GLN A 185 26.88 -11.68 12.58
C GLN A 185 25.36 -11.61 12.54
N VAL A 186 24.78 -10.45 12.20
CA VAL A 186 23.32 -10.31 12.04
C VAL A 186 22.82 -11.15 10.88
N GLN A 187 23.56 -11.19 9.77
CA GLN A 187 23.20 -11.98 8.60
C GLN A 187 23.30 -13.50 8.85
N GLU A 188 24.27 -13.95 9.63
CA GLU A 188 24.39 -15.35 10.06
C GLU A 188 23.32 -15.75 11.09
N ALA A 189 22.93 -14.84 11.99
CA ALA A 189 21.94 -15.08 13.03
C ALA A 189 20.48 -15.03 12.51
N GLN A 190 20.24 -14.46 11.33
CA GLN A 190 18.93 -14.45 10.69
C GLN A 190 18.55 -15.88 10.23
N HIS A 191 17.94 -16.64 11.14
CA HIS A 191 17.42 -17.98 10.87
C HIS A 191 16.21 -18.00 9.92
N GLU A 192 15.50 -16.87 9.79
CA GLU A 192 14.43 -16.71 8.81
C GLU A 192 14.93 -15.96 7.57
N PRO A 193 14.80 -16.52 6.36
CA PRO A 193 15.40 -15.98 5.14
C PRO A 193 14.71 -14.71 4.61
N LYS A 194 13.81 -14.07 5.37
CA LYS A 194 12.95 -12.98 4.88
C LYS A 194 13.06 -11.75 5.76
N ASN A 195 13.53 -10.65 5.18
CA ASN A 195 13.38 -9.33 5.76
C ASN A 195 11.90 -8.87 5.66
N PRO A 196 11.19 -8.70 6.79
CA PRO A 196 9.78 -8.34 6.78
C PRO A 196 9.52 -6.99 6.13
N ASN A 197 10.44 -6.03 6.25
CA ASN A 197 10.30 -4.70 5.67
C ASN A 197 10.34 -4.73 4.14
N PHE A 198 11.12 -5.64 3.55
CA PHE A 198 11.12 -5.83 2.10
C PHE A 198 9.81 -6.44 1.60
N GLU A 199 9.23 -7.35 2.38
CA GLU A 199 7.93 -7.94 2.05
C GLU A 199 6.78 -6.93 2.21
N LEU A 200 6.84 -6.07 3.23
CA LEU A 200 5.90 -4.96 3.43
C LEU A 200 6.02 -3.91 2.31
N ALA A 201 7.24 -3.55 1.92
CA ALA A 201 7.46 -2.64 0.81
C ALA A 201 6.84 -3.17 -0.50
N ASN A 202 6.92 -4.48 -0.74
CA ASN A 202 6.23 -5.10 -1.87
C ASN A 202 4.70 -5.09 -1.72
N ALA A 203 4.16 -5.34 -0.53
CA ALA A 203 2.73 -5.24 -0.28
C ALA A 203 2.22 -3.84 -0.67
N HIS A 204 2.95 -2.79 -0.29
CA HIS A 204 2.65 -1.42 -0.71
C HIS A 204 2.73 -1.24 -2.23
N THR A 205 3.75 -1.79 -2.90
CA THR A 205 3.84 -1.74 -4.37
C THR A 205 2.59 -2.34 -5.01
N LEU A 206 2.16 -3.52 -4.58
CA LEU A 206 0.98 -4.21 -5.12
C LEU A 206 -0.30 -3.41 -4.86
N TYR A 207 -0.46 -2.88 -3.65
CA TYR A 207 -1.61 -2.06 -3.26
C TYR A 207 -1.75 -0.81 -4.15
N TYR A 208 -0.65 -0.09 -4.40
CA TYR A 208 -0.69 1.10 -5.25
C TYR A 208 -0.79 0.75 -6.73
N LEU A 209 -0.26 -0.39 -7.19
CA LEU A 209 -0.51 -0.87 -8.56
C LEU A 209 -1.99 -1.15 -8.78
N ALA A 210 -2.71 -1.70 -7.80
CA ALA A 210 -4.16 -1.88 -7.89
C ALA A 210 -4.87 -0.55 -8.15
N GLN A 211 -4.57 0.48 -7.37
CA GLN A 211 -5.17 1.81 -7.51
C GLN A 211 -4.79 2.49 -8.83
N VAL A 212 -3.55 2.37 -9.27
CA VAL A 212 -3.11 2.93 -10.55
C VAL A 212 -3.86 2.27 -11.71
N TYR A 213 -3.97 0.94 -11.72
CA TYR A 213 -4.72 0.26 -12.77
C TYR A 213 -6.21 0.56 -12.74
N GLU A 214 -6.81 0.80 -11.56
CA GLU A 214 -8.19 1.30 -11.46
C GLU A 214 -8.33 2.69 -12.10
N ASN A 215 -7.43 3.63 -11.78
CA ASN A 215 -7.41 4.97 -12.39
C ASN A 215 -7.21 4.94 -13.93
N LEU A 216 -6.50 3.92 -14.44
CA LEU A 216 -6.31 3.68 -15.87
C LEU A 216 -7.48 2.94 -16.54
N GLY A 217 -8.49 2.52 -15.77
CA GLY A 217 -9.64 1.74 -16.27
C GLY A 217 -9.34 0.26 -16.52
N GLU A 218 -8.14 -0.22 -16.16
CA GLU A 218 -7.69 -1.60 -16.30
C GLU A 218 -8.18 -2.49 -15.13
N ASN A 219 -9.51 -2.56 -14.98
CA ASN A 219 -10.18 -3.18 -13.83
C ASN A 219 -9.75 -4.64 -13.55
N ALA A 220 -9.40 -5.40 -14.60
CA ALA A 220 -8.93 -6.77 -14.43
C ALA A 220 -7.55 -6.85 -13.77
N LYS A 221 -6.61 -5.99 -14.18
CA LYS A 221 -5.31 -5.91 -13.52
C LYS A 221 -5.45 -5.40 -12.10
N ALA A 222 -6.28 -4.37 -11.89
CA ALA A 222 -6.56 -3.83 -10.56
C ALA A 222 -7.02 -4.93 -9.59
N ALA A 223 -8.01 -5.75 -9.98
CA ALA A 223 -8.48 -6.87 -9.17
C ALA A 223 -7.41 -7.93 -8.88
N MET A 224 -6.53 -8.25 -9.84
CA MET A 224 -5.42 -9.19 -9.62
C MET A 224 -4.39 -8.63 -8.62
N TYR A 225 -4.14 -7.32 -8.65
CA TYR A 225 -3.29 -6.66 -7.66
C TYR A 225 -3.94 -6.58 -6.29
N CYS A 226 -5.25 -6.30 -6.20
CA CYS A 226 -6.00 -6.40 -4.94
C CYS A 226 -5.89 -7.80 -4.34
N HIS A 227 -6.10 -8.85 -5.14
CA HIS A 227 -5.95 -10.23 -4.71
C HIS A 227 -4.54 -10.51 -4.16
N SER A 228 -3.51 -10.10 -4.90
CA SER A 228 -2.11 -10.31 -4.50
C SER A 228 -1.77 -9.54 -3.23
N THR A 229 -2.32 -8.34 -3.04
CA THR A 229 -2.18 -7.54 -1.82
C THR A 229 -2.80 -8.25 -0.62
N LEU A 230 -4.06 -8.69 -0.73
CA LEU A 230 -4.75 -9.41 0.36
C LEU A 230 -4.01 -10.70 0.76
N LYS A 231 -3.49 -11.44 -0.23
CA LYS A 231 -2.68 -12.63 0.01
C LYS A 231 -1.39 -12.30 0.76
N LYS A 232 -0.75 -11.18 0.40
CA LYS A 232 0.48 -10.71 1.03
C LYS A 232 0.25 -10.31 2.48
N GLU A 233 -0.79 -9.53 2.74
CA GLU A 233 -1.23 -9.10 4.08
C GLU A 233 -1.47 -10.30 5.01
N LEU A 234 -2.17 -11.34 4.53
CA LEU A 234 -2.36 -12.59 5.29
C LEU A 234 -1.04 -13.31 5.60
N THR A 235 -0.11 -13.34 4.63
CA THR A 235 1.18 -14.04 4.79
C THR A 235 2.08 -13.34 5.81
N LEU A 236 1.93 -12.02 5.95
CA LEU A 236 2.71 -11.19 6.87
C LEU A 236 2.01 -11.00 8.23
N ASP A 237 0.80 -11.55 8.42
CA ASP A 237 -0.08 -11.30 9.56
C ASP A 237 -0.21 -9.81 9.90
N ASN A 238 -0.22 -8.96 8.87
CA ASN A 238 -0.25 -7.51 9.00
C ASN A 238 -1.49 -6.95 8.32
N PHE A 239 -2.64 -7.02 9.00
CA PHE A 239 -3.90 -6.48 8.52
C PHE A 239 -4.89 -6.23 9.66
N ASP A 240 -5.77 -5.25 9.46
CA ASP A 240 -6.98 -5.13 10.27
C ASP A 240 -8.02 -6.16 9.79
N SER A 241 -8.52 -6.98 10.71
CA SER A 241 -9.41 -8.09 10.38
C SER A 241 -10.72 -7.64 9.75
N ILE A 242 -11.23 -6.45 10.11
CA ILE A 242 -12.45 -5.90 9.55
C ILE A 242 -12.20 -5.44 8.11
N ASP A 243 -11.21 -4.57 7.92
CA ASP A 243 -10.92 -3.98 6.61
C ASP A 243 -10.52 -5.07 5.59
N TRP A 244 -9.68 -6.03 6.00
CA TRP A 244 -9.30 -7.15 5.15
C TRP A 244 -10.51 -7.96 4.71
N SER A 245 -11.41 -8.27 5.64
CA SER A 245 -12.63 -9.05 5.35
C SER A 245 -13.55 -8.33 4.37
N ILE A 246 -13.73 -7.02 4.53
CA ILE A 246 -14.56 -6.22 3.61
C ILE A 246 -13.90 -6.09 2.24
N ASN A 247 -12.58 -5.94 2.17
CA ASN A 247 -11.84 -5.89 0.91
C ASN A 247 -11.93 -7.22 0.16
N ALA A 248 -11.78 -8.35 0.85
CA ALA A 248 -11.95 -9.69 0.28
C ALA A 248 -13.39 -9.92 -0.22
N ALA A 249 -14.40 -9.53 0.57
CA ALA A 249 -15.79 -9.63 0.17
C ALA A 249 -16.10 -8.73 -1.03
N THR A 250 -15.54 -7.53 -1.10
CA THR A 250 -15.71 -6.62 -2.24
C THR A 250 -15.06 -7.19 -3.49
N LEU A 251 -13.83 -7.71 -3.38
CA LEU A 251 -13.12 -8.35 -4.49
C LEU A 251 -13.85 -9.59 -5.00
N SER A 252 -14.54 -10.34 -4.14
CA SER A 252 -15.35 -11.47 -4.59
C SER A 252 -16.39 -11.06 -5.63
N GLN A 253 -17.00 -9.88 -5.48
CA GLN A 253 -18.06 -9.40 -6.37
C GLN A 253 -17.52 -9.15 -7.79
N PHE A 254 -16.25 -8.74 -7.89
CA PHE A 254 -15.56 -8.58 -9.17
C PHE A 254 -15.48 -9.90 -9.97
N PHE A 255 -15.16 -11.00 -9.29
CA PHE A 255 -15.04 -12.33 -9.89
C PHE A 255 -16.40 -12.94 -10.20
N ILE A 256 -17.37 -12.80 -9.28
CA ILE A 256 -18.75 -13.30 -9.44
C ILE A 256 -19.42 -12.67 -10.66
N ALA A 257 -19.28 -11.35 -10.83
CA ALA A 257 -19.84 -10.65 -11.98
C ALA A 257 -19.27 -11.10 -13.34
N ARG A 258 -18.14 -11.83 -13.34
CA ARG A 258 -17.49 -12.40 -14.53
C ARG A 258 -17.68 -13.92 -14.65
N GLY A 259 -18.47 -14.51 -13.76
CA GLY A 259 -18.77 -15.94 -13.77
C GLY A 259 -17.71 -16.81 -13.10
N ASP A 260 -16.67 -16.22 -12.50
CA ASP A 260 -15.72 -16.96 -11.68
C ASP A 260 -16.28 -17.16 -10.27
N PHE A 261 -17.28 -18.03 -10.18
CA PHE A 261 -17.96 -18.36 -8.94
C PHE A 261 -17.04 -19.06 -7.94
N ALA A 262 -16.02 -19.79 -8.41
CA ALA A 262 -15.08 -20.49 -7.54
C ALA A 262 -14.23 -19.48 -6.76
N ALA A 263 -13.59 -18.52 -7.46
CA ALA A 263 -12.82 -17.46 -6.82
C ALA A 263 -13.71 -16.59 -5.92
N GLY A 264 -14.90 -16.23 -6.41
CA GLY A 264 -15.89 -15.47 -5.64
C GLY A 264 -16.27 -16.14 -4.32
N ARG A 265 -16.64 -17.43 -4.36
CA ARG A 265 -16.99 -18.21 -3.17
C ARG A 265 -15.81 -18.32 -2.21
N HIS A 266 -14.61 -18.58 -2.72
CA HIS A 266 -13.40 -18.70 -1.90
C HIS A 266 -13.16 -17.41 -1.10
N LEU A 267 -13.16 -16.25 -1.77
CA LEU A 267 -12.95 -14.96 -1.12
C LEU A 267 -14.02 -14.63 -0.06
N LEU A 268 -15.29 -14.95 -0.32
CA LEU A 268 -16.35 -14.78 0.67
C LEU A 268 -16.19 -15.71 1.88
N ALA A 269 -15.73 -16.94 1.65
CA ALA A 269 -15.44 -17.89 2.73
C ALA A 269 -14.27 -17.38 3.59
N CYS A 270 -13.18 -16.90 2.98
CA CYS A 270 -12.06 -16.30 3.70
C CYS A 270 -12.49 -15.08 4.51
N SER A 271 -13.25 -14.16 3.91
CA SER A 271 -13.82 -12.98 4.58
C SER A 271 -14.65 -13.37 5.81
N SER A 272 -15.56 -14.34 5.65
CA SER A 272 -16.39 -14.83 6.76
C SER A 272 -15.55 -15.50 7.86
N HIS A 273 -14.51 -16.23 7.48
CA HIS A 273 -13.61 -16.89 8.41
C HIS A 273 -12.81 -15.88 9.25
N VAL A 274 -12.21 -14.87 8.62
CA VAL A 274 -11.43 -13.83 9.33
C VAL A 274 -12.32 -13.04 10.29
N LEU A 275 -13.56 -12.69 9.92
CA LEU A 275 -14.50 -12.04 10.85
C LEU A 275 -14.86 -12.95 12.04
N ASN A 276 -15.03 -14.25 11.82
CA ASN A 276 -15.29 -15.19 12.91
C ASN A 276 -14.08 -15.33 13.86
N GLU A 277 -12.85 -15.35 13.34
CA GLU A 277 -11.66 -15.35 14.18
C GLU A 277 -11.51 -14.04 14.96
N TYR A 278 -11.85 -12.91 14.35
CA TYR A 278 -11.87 -11.62 15.03
C TYR A 278 -12.94 -11.56 16.14
N GLN A 279 -14.15 -12.10 15.91
CA GLN A 279 -15.19 -12.22 16.93
C GLN A 279 -14.67 -13.01 18.14
N LYS A 280 -14.03 -14.17 17.93
CA LYS A 280 -13.46 -14.96 19.03
C LYS A 280 -12.43 -14.18 19.83
N LYS A 281 -11.55 -13.43 19.15
CA LYS A 281 -10.55 -12.56 19.79
C LYS A 281 -11.23 -11.46 20.63
N LEU A 282 -12.28 -10.84 20.09
CA LEU A 282 -13.05 -9.80 20.78
C LEU A 282 -13.81 -10.35 22.01
N ASP A 283 -14.39 -11.55 21.88
CA ASP A 283 -15.10 -12.22 22.97
C ASP A 283 -14.16 -12.54 24.14
N ALA A 284 -12.95 -13.00 23.81
CA ALA A 284 -11.89 -13.31 24.76
C ALA A 284 -11.11 -12.09 25.29
N GLU A 285 -11.29 -10.91 24.71
CA GLU A 285 -10.60 -9.69 25.12
C GLU A 285 -10.99 -9.31 26.55
N THR A 286 -9.99 -9.15 27.42
CA THR A 286 -10.17 -8.72 28.81
C THR A 286 -9.44 -7.38 29.00
N GLY A 287 -10.10 -6.41 29.63
CA GLY A 287 -9.50 -5.08 29.90
C GLY A 287 -10.00 -3.92 29.05
N THR A 288 -10.93 -4.14 28.11
CA THR A 288 -11.69 -3.06 27.47
C THR A 288 -12.87 -2.64 28.33
N THR A 289 -13.24 -1.36 28.25
CA THR A 289 -14.46 -0.89 28.91
C THR A 289 -15.70 -1.53 28.25
N PRO A 290 -16.81 -1.71 28.99
CA PRO A 290 -18.06 -2.21 28.41
C PRO A 290 -18.52 -1.40 27.19
N GLU A 291 -18.31 -0.08 27.21
CA GLU A 291 -18.66 0.84 26.13
C GLU A 291 -17.80 0.60 24.87
N GLU A 292 -16.47 0.53 25.01
CA GLU A 292 -15.56 0.25 23.87
C GLU A 292 -15.82 -1.13 23.26
N LYS A 293 -16.10 -2.13 24.11
CA LYS A 293 -16.44 -3.47 23.65
C LYS A 293 -17.75 -3.46 22.85
N ALA A 294 -18.78 -2.79 23.35
CA ALA A 294 -20.06 -2.67 22.66
C ALA A 294 -19.93 -1.97 21.30
N GLU A 295 -19.07 -0.94 21.18
CA GLU A 295 -18.80 -0.26 19.91
C GLU A 295 -18.10 -1.19 18.90
N LYS A 296 -17.06 -1.93 19.34
CA LYS A 296 -16.38 -2.92 18.50
C LYS A 296 -17.34 -4.02 18.02
N GLU A 297 -18.20 -4.52 18.91
CA GLU A 297 -19.22 -5.51 18.56
C GLU A 297 -20.26 -4.97 17.58
N ASP A 298 -20.69 -3.72 17.73
CA ASP A 298 -21.64 -3.11 16.78
C ASP A 298 -21.03 -2.93 15.39
N LYS A 299 -19.78 -2.46 15.35
CA LYS A 299 -18.99 -2.40 14.11
C LYS A 299 -18.90 -3.78 13.49
N LEU A 300 -18.58 -4.81 14.26
CA LEU A 300 -18.45 -6.18 13.77
C LEU A 300 -19.78 -6.75 13.22
N ARG A 301 -20.90 -6.55 13.92
CA ARG A 301 -22.24 -6.92 13.43
C ARG A 301 -22.56 -6.28 12.08
N HIS A 302 -22.24 -5.01 11.92
CA HIS A 302 -22.43 -4.31 10.65
C HIS A 302 -21.61 -4.95 9.51
N ARG A 303 -20.38 -5.38 9.80
CA ARG A 303 -19.47 -5.98 8.81
C ARG A 303 -19.89 -7.39 8.42
N PHE A 304 -20.41 -8.18 9.37
CA PHE A 304 -21.07 -9.44 9.05
C PHE A 304 -22.28 -9.24 8.12
N ALA A 305 -23.09 -8.20 8.34
CA ALA A 305 -24.21 -7.88 7.46
C ALA A 305 -23.75 -7.50 6.04
N ASP A 306 -22.64 -6.77 5.90
CA ASP A 306 -22.04 -6.46 4.60
C ASP A 306 -21.58 -7.72 3.86
N VAL A 307 -20.90 -8.64 4.53
CA VAL A 307 -20.46 -9.93 3.97
C VAL A 307 -21.66 -10.81 3.62
N ALA A 308 -22.69 -10.85 4.45
CA ALA A 308 -23.93 -11.57 4.19
C ALA A 308 -24.64 -11.05 2.92
N ARG A 309 -24.66 -9.72 2.71
CA ARG A 309 -25.17 -9.12 1.47
C ARG A 309 -24.38 -9.60 0.25
N CYS A 310 -23.06 -9.77 0.37
CA CYS A 310 -22.22 -10.29 -0.71
C CYS A 310 -22.49 -11.78 -0.99
N TRP A 311 -22.76 -12.60 0.02
CA TRP A 311 -23.25 -13.98 -0.14
C TRP A 311 -24.63 -14.05 -0.82
N ALA A 312 -25.55 -13.16 -0.46
CA ALA A 312 -26.86 -13.08 -1.11
C ALA A 312 -26.71 -12.75 -2.61
N LYS A 313 -25.83 -11.79 -2.94
CA LYS A 313 -25.47 -11.48 -4.34
C LYS A 313 -24.88 -12.70 -5.05
N TYR A 314 -23.94 -13.41 -4.42
CA TYR A 314 -23.39 -14.66 -4.98
C TYR A 314 -24.48 -15.67 -5.36
N GLY A 315 -25.42 -15.94 -4.45
CA GLY A 315 -26.56 -16.83 -4.72
C GLY A 315 -27.44 -16.35 -5.87
N LEU A 316 -27.73 -15.05 -5.93
CA LEU A 316 -28.50 -14.45 -7.02
C LEU A 316 -27.81 -14.61 -8.38
N PHE A 317 -26.51 -14.30 -8.46
CA PHE A 317 -25.74 -14.45 -9.70
C PHE A 317 -25.64 -15.92 -10.15
N LEU A 318 -25.55 -16.87 -9.22
CA LEU A 318 -25.63 -18.30 -9.54
C LEU A 318 -26.97 -18.68 -10.16
N LEU A 319 -28.08 -18.21 -9.58
CA LEU A 319 -29.43 -18.48 -10.11
C LEU A 319 -29.62 -17.87 -11.50
N ILE A 320 -29.13 -16.64 -11.71
CA ILE A 320 -29.15 -15.97 -13.02
C ILE A 320 -28.36 -16.79 -14.04
N ALA A 321 -27.13 -17.18 -13.72
CA ALA A 321 -26.29 -17.98 -14.63
C ALA A 321 -26.91 -19.36 -14.92
N SER A 322 -27.51 -20.01 -13.91
CA SER A 322 -28.20 -21.29 -14.07
C SER A 322 -29.40 -21.17 -15.03
N ARG A 323 -30.22 -20.13 -14.86
CA ARG A 323 -31.35 -19.83 -15.77
C ARG A 323 -30.86 -19.61 -17.19
N GLU A 324 -29.84 -18.78 -17.40
CA GLU A 324 -29.27 -18.50 -18.73
C GLU A 324 -28.73 -19.77 -19.41
N GLN A 325 -28.15 -20.68 -18.63
CA GLN A 325 -27.70 -21.98 -19.13
C GLN A 325 -28.87 -22.88 -19.54
N LEU A 326 -30.00 -22.83 -18.84
CA LEU A 326 -31.21 -23.57 -19.22
C LEU A 326 -31.85 -22.98 -20.49
N ASP A 327 -31.96 -21.64 -20.57
CA ASP A 327 -32.54 -20.95 -21.71
C ASP A 327 -31.73 -21.17 -22.99
N SER A 328 -30.40 -21.16 -22.91
CA SER A 328 -29.52 -21.45 -24.05
C SER A 328 -29.65 -22.89 -24.56
N LYS A 329 -29.86 -23.87 -23.67
CA LYS A 329 -30.14 -25.27 -24.03
C LYS A 329 -31.52 -25.43 -24.70
N ASN A 330 -32.49 -24.61 -24.30
CA ASN A 330 -33.83 -24.61 -24.91
C ASN A 330 -33.83 -23.97 -26.31
N ILE A 331 -32.92 -23.03 -26.59
CA ILE A 331 -32.79 -22.38 -27.90
C ILE A 331 -31.95 -23.22 -28.89
N SER A 332 -30.91 -23.94 -28.43
CA SER A 332 -30.09 -24.82 -29.28
C SER A 332 -30.82 -26.07 -29.79
N ALA A 333 -32.05 -26.31 -29.32
CA ALA A 333 -32.97 -27.30 -29.90
C ALA A 333 -33.61 -26.87 -31.24
N LYS A 334 -33.26 -25.69 -31.77
CA LYS A 334 -33.52 -25.30 -33.17
C LYS A 334 -32.20 -25.04 -33.89
N PRO A 335 -31.93 -25.69 -35.04
CA PRO A 335 -30.68 -25.50 -35.74
C PRO A 335 -30.71 -24.13 -36.42
N ASN A 336 -29.86 -23.21 -35.99
CA ASN A 336 -29.25 -22.26 -36.90
C ASN A 336 -27.89 -21.78 -36.37
N SER A 337 -26.93 -21.83 -37.29
CA SER A 337 -25.55 -21.40 -37.21
C SER A 337 -25.41 -19.95 -36.74
N LEU A 338 -24.47 -19.69 -35.81
CA LEU A 338 -23.62 -18.48 -35.76
C LEU A 338 -22.71 -18.48 -34.50
N GLY A 339 -21.40 -18.58 -34.75
CA GLY A 339 -20.33 -17.84 -34.05
C GLY A 339 -20.03 -18.17 -32.59
N ALA A 340 -19.03 -19.02 -32.37
CA ALA A 340 -18.32 -19.19 -31.10
C ALA A 340 -17.48 -17.94 -30.78
N ASP A 341 -18.04 -16.93 -30.11
CA ASP A 341 -17.24 -15.84 -29.51
C ASP A 341 -17.95 -14.98 -28.45
N LYS A 342 -19.06 -15.46 -27.85
CA LYS A 342 -19.75 -14.73 -26.77
C LYS A 342 -19.54 -15.41 -25.42
N LYS A 343 -18.64 -14.85 -24.61
CA LYS A 343 -18.54 -15.16 -23.18
C LYS A 343 -19.88 -14.85 -22.50
N PRO A 344 -20.36 -15.68 -21.55
CA PRO A 344 -21.73 -15.61 -21.05
C PRO A 344 -21.89 -14.51 -20.00
N HIS A 345 -21.65 -13.24 -20.33
CA HIS A 345 -22.09 -12.06 -19.56
C HIS A 345 -22.19 -10.84 -20.49
N VAL A 346 -23.16 -10.84 -21.42
CA VAL A 346 -23.49 -9.65 -22.22
C VAL A 346 -25.01 -9.56 -22.39
N LEU A 347 -25.76 -9.32 -21.30
CA LEU A 347 -27.15 -8.84 -21.37
C LEU A 347 -27.51 -7.91 -20.19
N ILE A 348 -26.62 -6.97 -19.84
CA ILE A 348 -27.06 -5.66 -19.36
C ILE A 348 -26.80 -4.69 -20.52
N LYS A 349 -27.73 -4.62 -21.47
CA LYS A 349 -27.70 -3.60 -22.52
C LYS A 349 -28.00 -2.25 -21.86
N SER A 350 -27.04 -1.33 -21.93
CA SER A 350 -27.25 0.11 -21.78
C SER A 350 -28.42 0.52 -22.69
N GLY A 351 -29.54 0.90 -22.08
CA GLY A 351 -30.68 1.46 -22.79
C GLY A 351 -30.33 2.85 -23.29
N GLY A 352 -30.43 3.06 -24.61
CA GLY A 352 -30.26 4.35 -25.25
C GLY A 352 -31.28 5.38 -24.75
N GLY A 353 -30.90 6.18 -23.77
CA GLY A 353 -31.56 7.42 -23.40
C GLY A 353 -30.94 8.59 -24.16
N LYS A 354 -31.74 9.28 -24.99
CA LYS A 354 -31.32 10.52 -25.67
C LYS A 354 -30.77 11.54 -24.66
N PRO A 355 -29.76 12.35 -25.02
CA PRO A 355 -29.20 13.34 -24.11
C PRO A 355 -30.23 14.43 -23.81
N TYR A 356 -30.58 14.58 -22.54
CA TYR A 356 -31.39 15.70 -22.06
C TYR A 356 -30.53 16.97 -22.11
N ARG A 357 -30.87 17.91 -23.01
CA ARG A 357 -30.35 19.28 -22.98
C ARG A 357 -31.03 20.03 -21.83
N GLY A 358 -30.30 20.25 -20.73
CA GLY A 358 -30.68 21.12 -19.62
C GLY A 358 -29.69 22.28 -19.48
N ARG A 359 -30.22 23.50 -19.35
CA ARG A 359 -29.57 24.78 -19.62
C ARG A 359 -28.40 25.15 -18.70
N HIS A 360 -27.43 25.84 -19.30
CA HIS A 360 -26.40 26.62 -18.62
C HIS A 360 -27.01 27.66 -17.67
N HIS A 361 -26.60 27.60 -16.40
CA HIS A 361 -26.46 28.81 -15.59
C HIS A 361 -25.08 28.84 -14.93
N ARG A 362 -24.33 29.88 -15.29
CA ARG A 362 -23.08 30.28 -14.63
C ARG A 362 -23.39 30.61 -13.17
N GLN A 363 -22.64 30.02 -12.24
CA GLN A 363 -22.23 30.71 -11.03
C GLN A 363 -20.93 30.13 -10.49
N THR A 364 -20.13 31.04 -9.95
CA THR A 364 -18.70 31.02 -9.67
C THR A 364 -18.34 30.56 -8.25
N ARG A 365 -17.09 30.07 -8.11
CA ARG A 365 -16.19 30.06 -6.92
C ARG A 365 -16.32 28.97 -5.84
N HIS A 366 -15.15 28.35 -5.62
CA HIS A 366 -14.50 27.79 -4.41
C HIS A 366 -15.13 26.65 -3.60
N GLY A 367 -14.29 25.63 -3.33
CA GLY A 367 -14.50 24.60 -2.32
C GLY A 367 -14.06 23.21 -2.80
N PHE A 368 -12.75 22.92 -2.69
CA PHE A 368 -12.18 21.58 -2.88
C PHE A 368 -12.93 20.58 -1.99
N ARG A 369 -13.63 19.61 -2.59
CA ARG A 369 -14.26 18.50 -1.88
C ARG A 369 -13.37 17.27 -1.96
N ARG A 370 -13.05 16.75 -0.77
CA ARG A 370 -12.35 15.50 -0.48
C ARG A 370 -12.99 14.32 -1.21
N CYS A 371 -12.15 13.47 -1.82
CA CYS A 371 -12.58 12.18 -2.35
C CYS A 371 -12.91 11.22 -1.20
N PRO A 372 -14.04 10.51 -1.23
CA PRO A 372 -14.28 9.37 -0.35
C PRO A 372 -13.31 8.22 -0.71
N THR A 373 -13.07 7.33 0.25
CA THR A 373 -12.25 6.11 0.14
C THR A 373 -12.53 5.32 -1.15
N ARG A 374 -11.51 5.24 -2.02
CA ARG A 374 -11.60 4.77 -3.41
C ARG A 374 -11.52 3.25 -3.57
N LEU A 375 -12.33 2.53 -2.79
CA LEU A 375 -12.87 1.21 -3.17
C LEU A 375 -14.31 1.33 -3.72
N SER A 376 -14.87 2.55 -3.67
CA SER A 376 -16.21 2.86 -4.19
C SER A 376 -16.33 2.78 -5.71
N GLN A 377 -15.23 2.69 -6.47
CA GLN A 377 -15.25 2.64 -7.94
C GLN A 377 -15.35 1.21 -8.50
N ILE A 378 -14.76 0.21 -7.83
CA ILE A 378 -15.18 -1.21 -8.00
C ILE A 378 -16.67 -1.36 -7.64
N ALA A 379 -17.14 -0.66 -6.60
CA ALA A 379 -18.57 -0.58 -6.27
C ALA A 379 -19.40 0.21 -7.30
N GLU A 380 -18.82 1.09 -8.13
CA GLU A 380 -19.51 1.86 -9.18
C GLU A 380 -19.69 1.03 -10.47
N VAL A 381 -18.83 0.03 -10.70
CA VAL A 381 -19.10 -1.05 -11.67
C VAL A 381 -20.22 -1.96 -11.18
N ALA A 382 -20.32 -2.20 -9.85
CA ALA A 382 -21.42 -2.95 -9.25
C ALA A 382 -22.73 -2.13 -9.07
N GLY A 383 -22.63 -0.81 -8.92
CA GLY A 383 -23.74 0.13 -8.72
C GLY A 383 -24.46 0.48 -10.01
N ARG A 384 -23.81 0.32 -11.16
CA ARG A 384 -24.48 0.32 -12.47
C ARG A 384 -25.48 -0.85 -12.66
N CYS A 385 -25.50 -1.82 -11.75
CA CYS A 385 -26.55 -2.84 -11.65
C CYS A 385 -27.69 -2.45 -10.69
N GLU A 386 -27.56 -1.41 -9.85
CA GLU A 386 -28.63 -0.94 -8.95
C GLU A 386 -29.73 -0.18 -9.71
N ASP A 387 -29.40 0.46 -10.83
CA ASP A 387 -30.36 1.18 -11.69
C ASP A 387 -31.41 0.26 -12.36
N LEU A 388 -31.26 -1.06 -12.26
CA LEU A 388 -32.22 -2.05 -12.77
C LEU A 388 -33.31 -2.43 -11.76
N LEU A 389 -33.27 -1.95 -10.50
CA LEU A 389 -34.10 -2.50 -9.42
C LEU A 389 -34.95 -1.51 -8.60
N HIS A 390 -35.14 -0.25 -9.01
CA HIS A 390 -36.08 0.64 -8.31
C HIS A 390 -37.30 1.07 -9.15
N PRO A 391 -38.52 0.62 -8.80
CA PRO A 391 -39.67 1.50 -8.80
C PRO A 391 -39.56 2.46 -7.59
N GLN A 392 -40.11 3.66 -7.77
CA GLN A 392 -39.92 4.84 -6.94
C GLN A 392 -40.03 4.67 -5.41
N GLY A 393 -39.21 5.43 -4.67
CA GLY A 393 -39.63 6.04 -3.40
C GLY A 393 -38.89 5.59 -2.13
N SER A 394 -37.89 6.38 -1.70
CA SER A 394 -37.84 7.04 -0.38
C SER A 394 -36.42 7.52 -0.07
N ARG A 395 -36.24 8.85 -0.10
CA ARG A 395 -35.01 9.51 0.34
C ARG A 395 -34.99 9.56 1.86
N TYR A 396 -34.03 8.88 2.51
CA TYR A 396 -33.60 9.25 3.86
C TYR A 396 -32.35 10.12 3.78
N ARG A 397 -32.53 11.36 4.23
CA ARG A 397 -31.52 12.43 4.28
C ARG A 397 -30.85 12.33 5.66
N LEU A 398 -29.66 11.75 5.75
CA LEU A 398 -28.86 11.83 6.98
C LEU A 398 -28.07 13.15 7.00
N ARG A 399 -28.28 13.89 8.09
CA ARG A 399 -27.73 15.21 8.38
C ARG A 399 -26.20 15.19 8.41
N ARG A 400 -25.60 16.23 7.85
CA ARG A 400 -24.27 16.71 8.21
C ARG A 400 -24.37 17.44 9.55
N ASP A 401 -23.44 17.16 10.45
CA ASP A 401 -22.59 18.14 11.15
C ASP A 401 -22.07 17.54 12.47
N SER A 402 -20.76 17.26 12.53
CA SER A 402 -19.85 17.57 13.65
C SER A 402 -18.39 17.26 13.24
N PRO A 403 -17.42 18.15 13.50
CA PRO A 403 -16.03 18.02 13.08
C PRO A 403 -15.17 17.38 14.17
N GLY A 404 -14.46 16.31 13.82
CA GLY A 404 -13.49 15.66 14.70
C GLY A 404 -13.46 14.17 14.40
N ASP A 405 -12.67 13.78 13.40
CA ASP A 405 -12.12 12.43 13.19
C ASP A 405 -11.42 12.37 11.82
N GLU A 406 -10.30 13.08 11.71
CA GLU A 406 -9.48 13.13 10.49
C GLU A 406 -8.08 12.51 10.64
N GLN A 407 -7.84 11.75 11.70
CA GLN A 407 -6.54 11.06 11.92
C GLN A 407 -6.56 9.55 11.60
N ALA A 408 -7.71 8.95 11.28
CA ALA A 408 -7.82 7.49 11.19
C ALA A 408 -7.52 6.84 9.82
N LEU A 409 -7.07 7.59 8.81
CA LEU A 409 -6.65 7.04 7.49
C LEU A 409 -5.14 7.18 7.20
N GLN A 410 -4.35 7.51 8.21
CA GLN A 410 -2.88 7.55 8.14
C GLN A 410 -2.20 6.30 8.76
N GLY A 411 -2.97 5.32 9.24
CA GLY A 411 -2.51 4.21 10.09
C GLY A 411 -1.87 3.00 9.42
N ALA A 412 -1.60 3.00 8.11
CA ALA A 412 -0.81 1.94 7.45
C ALA A 412 0.60 2.43 7.11
N ARG A 413 1.27 3.00 8.12
CA ARG A 413 2.66 3.46 8.03
C ARG A 413 3.46 2.83 9.15
N PHE A 414 3.97 1.64 8.86
CA PHE A 414 5.08 1.07 9.60
C PHE A 414 6.15 0.67 8.58
N LEU A 415 7.30 1.33 8.73
CA LEU A 415 8.61 0.97 8.17
C LEU A 415 9.48 0.49 9.32
#